data_AF-A0A529HKU9-F1
#
_entry.id   AF-A0A529HKU9-F1
#
_cell.length_a   1.000
_cell.length_b   1.000
_cell.length_c   1.000
_cell.angle_alpha   90.00
_cell.angle_beta   90.00
_cell.angle_gamma   90.00
#
_symmetry.space_group_name_H-M   'P 1'
#
loop_
_entity.id
_entity.type
_entity.pdbx_description
1 polymer ?
#
loop_
_entity_poly.entity_id
_entity_poly.type
_entity_poly.pdbx_seq_one_letter_code
_entity_poly.pdbx_strand_id
1 'polypeptide(L)'
;AYDHPCGSRRLRQALQGYLWRARTVRCDPEQIVIVNGSQQGLDLCARLLLDPGDSFVIEDPCYRMARQVFASTGATPVPVEVDEHGMQTEQLAGLAARLAYATPSHQFPL
;
A
#
# COMPACT_ATOMS: atom_id res chain seq x y z
N ALA A 1 19.89 -16.36 -19.41
CA ALA A 1 18.54 -15.78 -19.49
C ALA A 1 18.29 -14.98 -18.23
N TYR A 2 17.70 -13.80 -18.32
CA TYR A 2 17.31 -13.01 -17.15
C TYR A 2 16.17 -13.71 -16.40
N ASP A 3 16.09 -13.51 -15.09
CA ASP A 3 14.97 -13.98 -14.28
C ASP A 3 13.68 -13.21 -14.60
N HIS A 4 12.53 -13.78 -14.23
CA HIS A 4 11.22 -13.16 -14.40
C HIS A 4 11.14 -11.82 -13.65
N PRO A 5 10.53 -10.75 -14.22
CA PRO A 5 10.53 -9.42 -13.59
C PRO A 5 9.80 -9.36 -12.24
N CYS A 6 8.84 -10.26 -12.01
CA CYS A 6 8.18 -10.39 -10.70
C CYS A 6 9.00 -11.17 -9.65
N GLY A 7 10.22 -11.59 -9.99
CA GLY A 7 11.10 -12.37 -9.12
C GLY A 7 10.92 -13.89 -9.23
N SER A 8 11.77 -14.59 -8.46
CA SER A 8 11.89 -16.05 -8.48
C SER A 8 10.56 -16.77 -8.28
N ARG A 9 10.21 -17.66 -9.21
CA ARG A 9 8.99 -18.49 -9.12
C ARG A 9 8.97 -19.33 -7.84
N ARG A 10 10.12 -19.91 -7.46
CA ARG A 10 10.24 -20.73 -6.24
C ARG A 10 9.89 -19.93 -4.98
N LEU A 11 10.34 -18.67 -4.91
CA LEU A 11 10.02 -17.78 -3.79
C LEU A 11 8.53 -17.42 -3.77
N ARG A 12 7.95 -17.06 -4.92
CA ARG A 12 6.51 -16.73 -5.03
C ARG A 12 5.62 -17.91 -4.61
N GLN A 13 5.95 -19.14 -5.00
CA GLN A 13 5.24 -20.34 -4.56
C GLN A 13 5.32 -20.57 -3.05
N ALA A 14 6.51 -20.38 -2.46
CA ALA A 14 6.67 -20.50 -1.00
C ALA A 14 5.85 -19.43 -0.25
N LEU A 15 5.83 -18.19 -0.77
CA LEU A 15 5.09 -17.08 -0.18
C LEU A 15 3.58 -17.26 -0.29
N GLN A 16 3.06 -17.80 -1.40
CA GLN A 16 1.64 -18.10 -1.56
C GLN A 16 1.10 -18.91 -0.37
N GLY A 17 1.78 -20.01 -0.04
CA GLY A 17 1.40 -20.85 1.10
C GLY A 17 1.50 -20.15 2.44
N TYR A 18 2.51 -19.29 2.63
CA TYR A 18 2.66 -18.49 3.85
C TYR A 18 1.56 -17.43 3.99
N LEU A 19 1.26 -16.67 2.94
CA LEU A 19 0.25 -15.61 2.93
C LEU A 19 -1.14 -16.13 3.26
N TRP A 20 -1.50 -17.32 2.75
CA TRP A 20 -2.74 -17.98 3.12
C TRP A 20 -2.78 -18.30 4.62
N ARG A 21 -1.74 -18.94 5.16
CA ARG A 21 -1.72 -19.36 6.58
C ARG A 21 -1.61 -18.20 7.57
N ALA A 22 -0.81 -17.19 7.24
CA ALA A 22 -0.47 -16.11 8.16
C ALA A 22 -1.43 -14.91 8.06
N ARG A 23 -2.09 -14.71 6.92
CA ARG A 23 -2.89 -13.51 6.61
C ARG A 23 -4.22 -13.81 5.91
N THR A 24 -4.56 -15.09 5.69
CA THR A 24 -5.79 -15.51 4.99
C THR A 24 -5.91 -14.95 3.57
N VAL A 25 -4.78 -14.52 2.98
CA VAL A 25 -4.75 -13.98 1.62
C VAL A 25 -4.73 -15.15 0.63
N ARG A 26 -5.76 -15.23 -0.22
CA ARG A 26 -5.82 -16.15 -1.37
C ARG A 26 -5.25 -15.45 -2.59
N CYS A 27 -4.19 -16.00 -3.15
CA CYS A 27 -3.58 -15.51 -4.38
C CYS A 27 -2.89 -16.66 -5.11
N ASP A 28 -2.65 -16.51 -6.41
CA ASP A 28 -1.78 -17.35 -7.21
C ASP A 28 -0.35 -16.81 -7.21
N PRO A 29 0.69 -17.65 -7.42
CA PRO A 29 2.07 -17.18 -7.48
C PRO A 29 2.28 -16.06 -8.50
N GLU A 30 1.53 -16.07 -9.61
CA GLU A 30 1.52 -15.07 -10.69
C GLU A 30 1.01 -13.70 -10.25
N GLN A 31 0.29 -13.62 -9.13
CA GLN A 31 -0.22 -12.39 -8.52
C GLN A 31 0.74 -11.81 -7.46
N ILE A 32 1.88 -12.46 -7.21
CA ILE A 32 2.90 -12.01 -6.24
C ILE A 32 4.05 -11.34 -7.01
N VAL A 33 4.42 -10.13 -6.59
CA VAL A 33 5.59 -9.42 -7.08
C VAL A 33 6.59 -9.26 -5.94
N ILE A 34 7.83 -9.70 -6.16
CA ILE A 34 8.92 -9.50 -5.20
C ILE A 34 9.50 -8.10 -5.39
N VAL A 35 9.56 -7.33 -4.30
CA VAL A 35 10.10 -5.96 -4.28
C VAL A 35 11.27 -5.84 -3.30
N ASN A 36 12.13 -4.85 -3.52
CA ASN A 36 13.26 -4.46 -2.67
C ASN A 36 12.79 -3.64 -1.45
N GLY A 37 11.81 -4.17 -0.71
CA GLY A 37 11.24 -3.54 0.48
C GLY A 37 10.00 -2.67 0.22
N SER A 38 9.39 -2.23 1.32
CA SER A 38 8.07 -1.58 1.30
C SER A 38 8.04 -0.27 0.51
N GLN A 39 9.13 0.51 0.52
CA GLN A 39 9.21 1.77 -0.24
C GLN A 39 9.03 1.56 -1.75
N GLN A 40 9.71 0.56 -2.32
CA GLN A 40 9.51 0.22 -3.73
C GLN A 40 8.08 -0.27 -4.00
N GLY A 41 7.51 -1.05 -3.08
CA GLY A 41 6.11 -1.47 -3.18
C GLY A 41 5.14 -0.28 -3.23
N LEU A 42 5.33 0.71 -2.36
CA LEU A 42 4.52 1.93 -2.34
C LEU A 42 4.69 2.76 -3.61
N ASP A 43 5.92 2.91 -4.12
CA ASP A 43 6.19 3.64 -5.37
C ASP A 43 5.52 2.96 -6.58
N LEU A 44 5.58 1.63 -6.66
CA LEU A 44 4.88 0.89 -7.72
C LEU A 44 3.36 1.06 -7.62
N CYS A 45 2.78 0.95 -6.42
CA CYS A 45 1.36 1.20 -6.20
C CYS A 45 0.96 2.63 -6.59
N ALA A 46 1.78 3.62 -6.21
CA ALA A 46 1.53 5.03 -6.54
C ALA A 46 1.44 5.23 -8.05
N ARG A 47 2.45 4.77 -8.80
CA ARG A 47 2.51 4.90 -10.27
C ARG A 47 1.43 4.13 -11.01
N LEU A 48 0.93 3.04 -10.41
CA LEU A 48 -0.09 2.20 -11.03
C LEU A 48 -1.51 2.72 -10.79
N LEU A 49 -1.75 3.37 -9.65
CA LEU A 49 -3.10 3.67 -9.16
C LEU A 49 -3.47 5.16 -9.23
N LEU A 50 -2.47 6.05 -9.25
CA LEU A 50 -2.64 7.50 -9.19
C LEU A 50 -2.16 8.19 -10.48
N ASP A 51 -2.95 9.13 -10.94
CA ASP A 51 -2.63 10.12 -11.96
C ASP A 51 -2.53 11.54 -11.34
N PRO A 52 -1.87 12.50 -12.02
CA PRO A 52 -1.88 13.89 -11.59
C PRO A 52 -3.30 14.44 -11.43
N GLY A 53 -3.58 15.06 -10.29
CA GLY A 53 -4.91 15.59 -9.96
C GLY A 53 -5.84 14.61 -9.23
N ASP A 54 -5.47 13.34 -9.10
CA ASP A 54 -6.17 12.40 -8.22
C ASP A 54 -6.01 12.77 -6.75
N SER A 55 -6.85 12.18 -5.91
CA SER A 55 -6.76 12.25 -4.46
C SER A 55 -6.42 10.89 -3.86
N PHE A 56 -5.65 10.89 -2.77
CA PHE A 56 -5.36 9.69 -1.99
C PHE A 56 -5.57 9.94 -0.50
N VAL A 57 -6.21 8.99 0.19
CA VAL A 57 -6.39 9.02 1.63
C VAL A 57 -5.12 8.58 2.34
N ILE A 58 -4.76 9.29 3.40
CA ILE A 58 -3.63 8.95 4.26
C ILE A 58 -3.94 9.30 5.72
N GLU A 59 -3.41 8.50 6.64
CA GLU A 59 -3.51 8.75 8.09
C GLU A 59 -2.93 10.13 8.48
N ASP A 60 -3.44 10.73 9.56
CA ASP A 60 -2.88 11.92 10.20
C ASP A 60 -2.82 11.74 11.72
N PRO A 61 -1.62 11.64 12.33
CA PRO A 61 -0.30 11.66 11.69
C PRO A 61 0.00 10.39 10.86
N CYS A 62 0.88 10.48 9.85
CA CYS A 62 1.33 9.34 9.06
C CYS A 62 2.84 9.20 8.91
N TYR A 63 3.24 8.02 8.41
CA TYR A 63 4.55 7.78 7.85
C TYR A 63 4.85 8.71 6.66
N ARG A 64 5.72 9.70 6.89
CA ARG A 64 6.03 10.79 5.93
C ARG A 64 6.48 10.30 4.54
N MET A 65 7.23 9.20 4.47
CA MET A 65 7.72 8.71 3.18
C MET A 65 6.58 8.18 2.30
N ALA A 66 5.56 7.54 2.88
CA ALA A 66 4.38 7.12 2.12
C ALA A 66 3.66 8.34 1.52
N ARG A 67 3.46 9.40 2.33
CA ARG A 67 2.89 10.67 1.85
C ARG A 67 3.67 11.27 0.68
N GLN A 68 5.00 11.29 0.79
CA GLN A 68 5.88 11.85 -0.24
C GLN A 68 5.84 11.04 -1.54
N VAL A 69 5.87 9.70 -1.43
CA VAL A 69 5.78 8.81 -2.59
C VAL A 69 4.48 9.02 -3.36
N PHE A 70 3.33 9.07 -2.67
CA PHE A 70 2.05 9.30 -3.34
C PHE A 70 1.94 10.70 -3.94
N ALA A 71 2.34 11.73 -3.19
CA ALA A 71 2.32 13.12 -3.68
C ALA A 71 3.25 13.34 -4.88
N SER A 72 4.32 12.56 -5.02
CA SER A 72 5.24 12.65 -6.17
C SER A 72 4.59 12.36 -7.53
N THR A 73 3.42 11.70 -7.54
CA THR A 73 2.63 11.44 -8.75
C THR A 73 1.85 12.67 -9.25
N GLY A 74 1.79 13.76 -8.46
CA GLY A 74 0.91 14.90 -8.70
C GLY A 74 -0.49 14.74 -8.09
N ALA A 75 -0.74 13.65 -7.36
CA ALA A 75 -1.95 13.46 -6.58
C ALA A 75 -1.92 14.25 -5.26
N THR A 76 -3.10 14.53 -4.71
CA THR A 76 -3.28 15.35 -3.50
C THR A 76 -3.64 14.47 -2.29
N PRO A 77 -2.97 14.63 -1.13
CA PRO A 77 -3.33 13.90 0.07
C PRO A 77 -4.65 14.41 0.66
N VAL A 78 -5.50 13.48 1.10
CA VAL A 78 -6.66 13.71 1.95
C VAL A 78 -6.35 13.10 3.31
N PRO A 79 -5.95 13.90 4.31
CA PRO A 79 -5.64 13.40 5.64
C PRO A 79 -6.90 12.91 6.34
N VAL A 80 -6.79 11.81 7.07
CA VAL A 80 -7.83 11.26 7.95
C VAL A 80 -7.23 11.01 9.30
N GLU A 81 -7.87 11.55 10.33
CA GLU A 81 -7.38 11.45 11.70
C GLU A 81 -7.34 10.00 12.18
N VAL A 82 -6.37 9.72 13.05
CA VAL A 82 -6.25 8.43 13.74
C VAL A 82 -6.57 8.58 15.22
N ASP A 83 -7.22 7.59 15.79
CA ASP A 83 -7.48 7.45 17.21
C ASP A 83 -6.82 6.17 17.77
N GLU A 84 -7.20 5.77 18.98
CA GLU A 84 -6.70 4.55 19.64
C GLU A 84 -7.06 3.24 18.91
N HIS A 85 -7.96 3.29 17.93
CA HIS A 85 -8.37 2.19 17.08
C HIS A 85 -7.81 2.29 15.65
N GLY A 86 -7.06 3.35 15.33
CA GLY A 86 -6.46 3.60 14.03
C GLY A 86 -7.22 4.66 13.24
N MET A 87 -7.22 4.55 11.91
CA MET A 87 -7.90 5.51 11.04
C MET A 87 -9.40 5.58 11.33
N GLN A 88 -9.93 6.79 11.51
CA GLN A 88 -11.36 7.08 11.65
C GLN A 88 -12.11 6.87 10.31
N THR A 89 -12.48 5.62 10.02
CA THR A 89 -13.00 5.21 8.70
C THR A 89 -14.33 5.86 8.30
N GLU A 90 -15.11 6.36 9.27
CA GLU A 90 -16.32 7.13 9.05
C GLU A 90 -16.05 8.42 8.28
N GLN A 91 -14.85 9.00 8.41
CA GLN A 91 -14.44 10.18 7.64
C GLN A 91 -14.22 9.87 6.15
N LEU A 92 -14.16 8.58 5.76
CA LEU A 92 -14.00 8.16 4.37
C LEU A 92 -15.30 8.30 3.56
N ALA A 93 -16.45 8.39 4.24
CA ALA A 93 -17.75 8.48 3.59
C ALA A 93 -17.84 9.75 2.73
N GLY A 94 -18.09 9.58 1.43
CA GLY A 94 -18.24 10.70 0.48
C GLY A 94 -16.92 11.27 -0.05
N LEU A 95 -15.77 10.76 0.40
CA LEU A 95 -14.48 11.14 -0.19
C LEU A 95 -14.31 10.51 -1.57
N ALA A 96 -13.93 11.33 -2.54
CA ALA A 96 -13.48 10.88 -3.84
C ALA A 96 -11.95 10.72 -3.81
N ALA A 97 -11.48 9.48 -3.63
CA ALA A 97 -10.06 9.15 -3.63
C ALA A 97 -9.80 7.81 -4.34
N ARG A 98 -8.63 7.69 -4.96
CA ARG A 98 -8.21 6.51 -5.75
C ARG A 98 -7.53 5.43 -4.94
N LEU A 99 -6.97 5.81 -3.80
CA LEU A 99 -6.18 4.96 -2.91
C LEU A 99 -6.38 5.41 -1.47
N ALA A 100 -6.36 4.47 -0.53
CA ALA A 100 -6.22 4.73 0.89
C ALA A 100 -5.00 3.99 1.43
N TYR A 101 -4.14 4.70 2.17
CA TYR A 101 -3.00 4.13 2.88
C TYR A 101 -3.27 4.11 4.39
N ALA A 102 -3.24 2.92 4.97
CA ALA A 102 -3.44 2.69 6.40
C ALA A 102 -2.39 1.72 6.96
N THR A 103 -2.08 1.84 8.25
CA THR A 103 -1.12 1.00 8.97
C THR A 103 -1.76 0.30 10.17
N PRO A 104 -2.68 -0.67 9.94
CA PRO A 104 -3.63 -1.15 10.96
C PRO A 104 -3.01 -1.99 12.09
N SER A 105 -1.80 -2.54 11.91
CA SER A 105 -1.16 -3.37 12.95
C SER A 105 -0.14 -2.60 13.78
N HIS A 106 0.54 -1.64 13.17
CA HIS A 106 1.59 -0.83 13.78
C HIS A 106 1.53 0.54 13.13
N GLN A 107 0.59 1.35 13.61
CA GLN A 107 0.50 2.73 13.22
C GLN A 107 1.85 3.40 13.51
N PHE A 108 2.29 4.28 12.62
CA PHE A 108 3.46 5.10 12.87
C PHE A 108 3.14 6.53 12.47
N PRO A 109 3.38 7.54 13.34
CA PRO A 109 4.33 7.52 14.47
C PRO A 109 3.73 7.33 15.89
N LEU A 110 2.44 7.02 16.04
CA LEU A 110 1.79 6.91 17.36
C LEU A 110 2.06 5.57 18.07
#